data_AF-A0A9P1FTU0-F1
#
_entry.id   AF-A0A9P1FTU0-F1
#
_cell.length_a   1.000
_cell.length_b   1.000
_cell.length_c   1.000
_cell.angle_alpha   90.00
_cell.angle_beta   90.00
_cell.angle_gamma   90.00
#
_symmetry.space_group_name_H-M   'P 1'
#
loop_
_entity.id
_entity.type
_entity.pdbx_description
1 polymer ?
#
loop_
_entity_poly.entity_id
_entity_poly.type
_entity_poly.pdbx_seq_one_letter_code
_entity_poly.pdbx_strand_id
1 'polypeptide(L)'
;QASTNSDSDSNRVLPRSGRSKVLQEAMPALHLADAEVAVLYSLRQGVFLQGESGTLQGPPLAELMSWLDYLGRVFPGGGHRPVAKLSDALHEAVASADDKLSVEAFEKLMDNRGLDRIPPEAGLKPNAFWRHCQGFTCGLWTLFHLLSQAAKSTSSESAGEELLLRVRGFVENFFGCGYCREHFLEAFDGCKLERCSLAKDDLDGAALWLWKMHNDVTLRVAKEDGREIPSPWPSAEDCEECWICQDCWKKGSRSDDDFKRAAILAYLRQEFSSPEWHEERHWLSGDFSANRAMPLAAVSALLLAAAALRCLRSGRGEDARGKDAKDS
;
A
#
# COMPACT_ATOMS: atom_id res chain seq x y z
N GLN A 1 17.46 21.59 -15.81
CA GLN A 1 17.94 21.04 -17.10
C GLN A 1 17.53 19.58 -17.14
N ALA A 2 16.55 19.24 -17.99
CA ALA A 2 16.03 17.90 -18.14
C ALA A 2 17.05 17.04 -18.91
N SER A 3 17.58 15.99 -18.27
CA SER A 3 18.36 14.98 -18.97
C SER A 3 17.40 13.98 -19.61
N THR A 4 17.31 14.05 -20.92
CA THR A 4 16.79 13.00 -21.79
C THR A 4 17.58 11.71 -21.56
N ASN A 5 16.94 10.66 -21.04
CA ASN A 5 17.45 9.30 -21.16
C ASN A 5 16.55 8.53 -22.13
N SER A 6 17.16 8.19 -23.27
CA SER A 6 16.64 7.26 -24.25
C SER A 6 17.06 5.86 -23.81
N ASP A 7 16.10 5.10 -23.28
CA ASP A 7 16.18 3.65 -23.10
C ASP A 7 14.74 3.13 -23.09
N SER A 8 14.14 2.98 -24.28
CA SER A 8 12.70 2.78 -24.45
C SER A 8 12.29 1.36 -24.84
N ASP A 9 13.11 0.32 -24.64
CA ASP A 9 12.75 -1.02 -25.14
C ASP A 9 12.98 -2.22 -24.20
N SER A 10 13.43 -2.02 -22.95
CA SER A 10 13.61 -3.12 -21.98
C SER A 10 12.58 -3.20 -20.86
N ASN A 11 11.64 -2.25 -20.78
CA ASN A 11 10.89 -2.00 -19.55
C ASN A 11 9.36 -2.07 -19.72
N ARG A 12 8.87 -2.87 -20.69
CA ARG A 12 7.42 -3.08 -20.85
C ARG A 12 6.92 -3.97 -19.69
N VAL A 13 6.13 -3.39 -18.79
CA VAL A 13 5.42 -4.15 -17.75
C VAL A 13 4.60 -5.24 -18.45
N LEU A 14 4.90 -6.50 -18.14
CA LEU A 14 4.23 -7.64 -18.76
C LEU A 14 2.73 -7.61 -18.42
N PRO A 15 1.85 -7.83 -19.43
CA PRO A 15 0.44 -8.01 -19.18
C PRO A 15 0.24 -9.18 -18.21
N ARG A 16 -0.80 -9.10 -17.39
CA ARG A 16 -1.18 -10.12 -16.40
C ARG A 16 -1.31 -11.50 -17.06
N SER A 17 -1.88 -11.58 -18.25
CA SER A 17 -1.96 -12.80 -19.09
C SER A 17 -0.59 -13.46 -19.33
N GLY A 18 0.46 -12.64 -19.48
CA GLY A 18 1.84 -13.06 -19.72
C GLY A 18 2.66 -13.31 -18.45
N ARG A 19 2.10 -13.03 -17.25
CA ARG A 19 2.78 -13.30 -15.97
C ARG A 19 2.63 -14.77 -15.60
N SER A 20 3.69 -15.38 -15.09
CA SER A 20 3.60 -16.70 -14.46
C SER A 20 2.60 -16.67 -13.30
N LYS A 21 1.97 -17.82 -13.00
CA LYS A 21 1.06 -17.94 -11.85
C LYS A 21 1.73 -17.46 -10.54
N VAL A 22 3.01 -17.80 -10.36
CA VAL A 22 3.81 -17.36 -9.22
C VAL A 22 3.90 -15.83 -9.14
N LEU A 23 4.14 -15.16 -10.28
CA LEU A 23 4.21 -13.70 -10.30
C LEU A 23 2.82 -13.08 -10.04
N GLN A 24 1.74 -13.65 -10.57
CA GLN A 24 0.38 -13.18 -10.30
C GLN A 24 0.01 -13.30 -8.81
N GLU A 25 0.39 -14.40 -8.15
CA GLU A 25 0.18 -14.62 -6.72
C GLU A 25 1.06 -13.69 -5.86
N ALA A 26 2.23 -13.30 -6.35
CA ALA A 26 3.13 -12.38 -5.66
C ALA A 26 2.75 -10.89 -5.81
N MET A 27 1.89 -10.52 -6.75
CA MET A 27 1.59 -9.11 -7.07
C MET A 27 1.18 -8.27 -5.85
N PRO A 28 0.26 -8.71 -4.96
CA PRO A 28 -0.09 -7.94 -3.78
C PRO A 28 1.12 -7.63 -2.90
N ALA A 29 2.02 -8.58 -2.69
CA ALA A 29 3.22 -8.37 -1.89
C ALA A 29 4.21 -7.40 -2.55
N LEU A 30 4.33 -7.42 -3.88
CA LEU A 30 5.16 -6.44 -4.61
C LEU A 30 4.57 -5.03 -4.50
N HIS A 31 3.25 -4.89 -4.63
CA HIS A 31 2.56 -3.63 -4.44
C HIS A 31 2.70 -3.10 -3.01
N LEU A 32 2.59 -3.96 -2.00
CA LEU A 32 2.78 -3.58 -0.61
C LEU A 32 4.19 -3.00 -0.37
N ALA A 33 5.22 -3.68 -0.88
CA ALA A 33 6.60 -3.19 -0.80
C ALA A 33 6.75 -1.81 -1.46
N ASP A 34 6.15 -1.60 -2.64
CA ASP A 34 6.16 -0.30 -3.31
C ASP A 34 5.41 0.78 -2.52
N ALA A 35 4.29 0.44 -1.89
CA ALA A 35 3.57 1.37 -1.03
C ALA A 35 4.37 1.76 0.22
N GLU A 36 5.10 0.83 0.84
CA GLU A 36 5.99 1.10 1.96
C GLU A 36 7.13 2.05 1.56
N VAL A 37 7.73 1.84 0.38
CA VAL A 37 8.71 2.78 -0.20
C VAL A 37 8.07 4.16 -0.43
N ALA A 38 6.86 4.21 -0.98
CA ALA A 38 6.15 5.46 -1.24
C ALA A 38 5.84 6.24 0.05
N VAL A 39 5.40 5.56 1.12
CA VAL A 39 5.19 6.18 2.43
C VAL A 39 6.50 6.76 2.95
N LEU A 40 7.58 5.97 3.03
CA LEU A 40 8.88 6.46 3.54
C LEU A 40 9.40 7.65 2.73
N TYR A 41 9.34 7.57 1.40
CA TYR A 41 9.80 8.64 0.53
C TYR A 41 8.96 9.91 0.69
N SER A 42 7.63 9.78 0.76
CA SER A 42 6.74 10.93 0.99
C SER A 42 6.97 11.60 2.34
N LEU A 43 7.24 10.82 3.39
CA LEU A 43 7.57 11.37 4.70
C LEU A 43 8.89 12.14 4.67
N ARG A 44 9.92 11.58 4.04
CA ARG A 44 11.25 12.21 3.98
C ARG A 44 11.33 13.42 3.06
N GLN A 45 10.55 13.46 1.98
CA GLN A 45 10.70 14.49 0.94
C GLN A 45 9.49 15.43 0.82
N GLY A 46 8.32 15.04 1.30
CA GLY A 46 7.05 15.74 1.05
C GLY A 46 6.51 16.56 2.21
N VAL A 47 6.83 16.19 3.46
CA VAL A 47 6.16 16.73 4.67
C VAL A 47 6.28 18.25 4.79
N PHE A 48 7.45 18.80 4.48
CA PHE A 48 7.74 20.22 4.64
C PHE A 48 7.51 21.06 3.38
N LEU A 49 6.84 20.52 2.35
CA LEU A 49 6.52 21.28 1.14
C LEU A 49 5.63 22.50 1.41
N GLN A 50 4.75 22.40 2.42
CA GLN A 50 3.91 23.50 2.91
C GLN A 50 4.43 24.13 4.21
N GLY A 51 5.69 23.84 4.58
CA GLY A 51 6.32 24.41 5.76
C GLY A 51 6.84 25.83 5.48
N GLU A 52 6.83 26.68 6.51
CA GLU A 52 7.40 28.01 6.47
C GLU A 52 8.64 28.06 7.37
N SER A 53 9.76 28.57 6.85
CA SER A 53 11.03 28.69 7.59
C SER A 53 11.46 27.40 8.31
N GLY A 54 11.25 26.24 7.67
CA GLY A 54 11.62 24.93 8.24
C GLY A 54 10.68 24.43 9.34
N THR A 55 9.48 24.99 9.45
CA THR A 55 8.46 24.58 10.43
C THR A 55 7.14 24.27 9.73
N LEU A 56 6.52 23.14 10.10
CA LEU A 56 5.17 22.78 9.72
C LEU A 56 4.22 23.10 10.88
N GLN A 57 3.11 23.75 10.59
CA GLN A 57 2.11 24.17 11.59
C GLN A 57 0.73 24.33 10.94
N GLY A 58 -0.32 24.47 11.74
CA GLY A 58 -1.68 24.73 11.24
C GLY A 58 -2.25 23.58 10.40
N PRO A 59 -3.04 23.87 9.35
CA PRO A 59 -3.74 22.84 8.58
C PRO A 59 -2.83 21.75 7.97
N PRO A 60 -1.65 22.06 7.38
CA PRO A 60 -0.74 21.02 6.90
C PRO A 60 -0.23 20.08 8.00
N LEU A 61 0.04 20.59 9.20
CA LEU A 61 0.46 19.76 10.33
C LEU A 61 -0.68 18.84 10.81
N ALA A 62 -1.90 19.39 10.91
CA ALA A 62 -3.08 18.60 11.27
C ALA A 62 -3.36 17.49 10.24
N GLU A 63 -3.15 17.75 8.95
CA GLU A 63 -3.29 16.73 7.91
C GLU A 63 -2.18 15.68 7.99
N LEU A 64 -0.94 16.04 8.34
CA LEU A 64 0.13 15.05 8.57
C LEU A 64 -0.24 14.08 9.70
N MET A 65 -0.71 14.62 10.82
CA MET A 65 -1.13 13.83 11.98
C MET A 65 -2.29 12.90 11.59
N SER A 66 -3.32 13.45 10.94
CA SER A 66 -4.48 12.67 10.48
C SER A 66 -4.11 11.59 9.45
N TRP A 67 -3.15 11.88 8.57
CA TRP A 67 -2.64 10.93 7.58
C TRP A 67 -1.90 9.77 8.25
N LEU A 68 -1.02 10.04 9.21
CA LEU A 68 -0.30 9.00 9.95
C LEU A 68 -1.23 8.17 10.83
N ASP A 69 -2.23 8.79 11.47
CA ASP A 69 -3.26 8.07 12.24
C ASP A 69 -4.09 7.15 11.33
N TYR A 70 -4.44 7.63 10.13
CA TYR A 70 -5.15 6.82 9.14
C TYR A 70 -4.31 5.63 8.68
N LEU A 71 -3.06 5.87 8.28
CA LEU A 71 -2.14 4.81 7.88
C LEU A 71 -1.87 3.81 9.02
N GLY A 72 -1.69 4.28 10.25
CA GLY A 72 -1.48 3.43 11.42
C GLY A 72 -2.64 2.47 11.71
N ARG A 73 -3.86 2.83 11.30
CA ARG A 73 -5.06 1.97 11.40
C ARG A 73 -5.30 1.12 10.16
N VAL A 74 -5.10 1.67 8.97
CA VAL A 74 -5.60 1.11 7.71
C VAL A 74 -4.53 0.39 6.90
N PHE A 75 -3.24 0.74 7.02
CA PHE A 75 -2.19 0.19 6.17
C PHE A 75 -2.07 -1.34 6.32
N PRO A 76 -2.06 -2.13 5.23
CA PRO A 76 -2.04 -3.58 5.33
C PRO A 76 -0.67 -4.14 5.75
N GLY A 77 -0.63 -5.40 6.17
CA GLY A 77 0.60 -6.10 6.58
C GLY A 77 1.28 -5.50 7.82
N GLY A 78 2.57 -5.77 8.01
CA GLY A 78 3.33 -5.34 9.20
C GLY A 78 3.58 -3.84 9.28
N GLY A 79 3.49 -3.11 8.14
CA GLY A 79 3.83 -1.69 8.02
C GLY A 79 2.97 -0.74 8.86
N HIS A 80 1.74 -1.10 9.24
CA HIS A 80 0.89 -0.22 10.06
C HIS A 80 1.49 0.06 11.44
N ARG A 81 2.21 -0.90 12.04
CA ARG A 81 2.74 -0.76 13.40
C ARG A 81 3.83 0.31 13.53
N PRO A 82 4.89 0.30 12.69
CA PRO A 82 5.87 1.38 12.73
C PRO A 82 5.24 2.73 12.37
N VAL A 83 4.22 2.78 11.51
CA VAL A 83 3.48 4.02 11.22
C VAL A 83 2.69 4.51 12.43
N ALA A 84 1.95 3.64 13.12
CA ALA A 84 1.21 4.01 14.34
C ALA A 84 2.15 4.56 15.42
N LYS A 85 3.29 3.89 15.65
CA LYS A 85 4.33 4.37 16.57
C LYS A 85 4.93 5.72 16.16
N LEU A 86 5.05 5.98 14.86
CA LEU A 86 5.49 7.29 14.36
C LEU A 86 4.40 8.33 14.61
N SER A 87 3.13 7.98 14.41
CA SER A 87 1.99 8.86 14.72
C SER A 87 1.99 9.27 16.19
N ASP A 88 2.06 8.31 17.11
CA ASP A 88 2.08 8.56 18.55
C ASP A 88 3.24 9.51 18.94
N ALA A 89 4.44 9.24 18.42
CA ALA A 89 5.62 10.06 18.68
C ALA A 89 5.51 11.47 18.07
N LEU A 90 4.85 11.60 16.91
CA LEU A 90 4.58 12.90 16.30
C LEU A 90 3.60 13.71 17.15
N HIS A 91 2.50 13.11 17.61
CA HIS A 91 1.52 13.75 18.48
C HIS A 91 2.19 14.27 19.77
N GLU A 92 3.05 13.47 20.40
CA GLU A 92 3.80 13.87 21.60
C GLU A 92 4.77 15.03 21.31
N ALA A 93 5.49 14.98 20.19
CA ALA A 93 6.43 16.02 19.79
C ALA A 93 5.72 17.35 19.51
N VAL A 94 4.58 17.32 18.83
CA VAL A 94 3.77 18.50 18.49
C VAL A 94 3.15 19.11 19.76
N ALA A 95 2.58 18.30 20.65
CA ALA A 95 2.01 18.76 21.91
C ALA A 95 3.06 19.45 22.80
N SER A 96 4.32 19.01 22.72
CA SER A 96 5.43 19.58 23.47
C SER A 96 6.01 20.85 22.84
N ALA A 97 5.55 21.24 21.63
CA ALA A 97 6.16 22.26 20.80
C ALA A 97 5.17 23.36 20.33
N ASP A 98 4.08 23.60 21.08
CA ASP A 98 3.11 24.67 20.79
C ASP A 98 2.51 24.53 19.36
N ASP A 99 2.05 23.32 19.04
CA ASP A 99 1.43 22.95 17.75
C ASP A 99 2.31 23.24 16.52
N LYS A 100 3.62 23.07 16.68
CA LYS A 100 4.63 23.24 15.63
C LYS A 100 5.52 22.02 15.52
N LEU A 101 6.00 21.77 14.31
CA LEU A 101 6.95 20.71 14.02
C LEU A 101 8.10 21.28 13.20
N SER A 102 9.31 21.34 13.75
CA SER A 102 10.49 21.72 12.96
C SER A 102 11.02 20.56 12.12
N VAL A 103 11.73 20.89 11.03
CA VAL A 103 12.45 19.89 10.23
C VAL A 103 13.38 19.06 11.11
N GLU A 104 14.15 19.66 12.02
CA GLU A 104 15.08 18.88 12.85
C GLU A 104 14.36 17.94 13.82
N ALA A 105 13.21 18.37 14.37
CA ALA A 105 12.40 17.50 15.22
C ALA A 105 11.85 16.31 14.43
N PHE A 106 11.34 16.55 13.23
CA PHE A 106 10.82 15.49 12.37
C PHE A 106 11.92 14.56 11.84
N GLU A 107 13.11 15.07 11.52
CA GLU A 107 14.25 14.23 11.14
C GLU A 107 14.66 13.27 12.25
N LYS A 108 14.63 13.71 13.52
CA LYS A 108 14.84 12.84 14.69
C LYS A 108 13.74 11.80 14.82
N LEU A 109 12.48 12.20 14.58
CA LEU A 109 11.37 11.25 14.55
C LEU A 109 11.58 10.20 13.46
N MET A 110 12.11 10.57 12.30
CA MET A 110 12.33 9.62 11.20
C MET A 110 13.64 8.83 11.30
N ASP A 111 14.54 9.16 12.22
CA ASP A 111 15.87 8.57 12.31
C ASP A 111 15.81 7.05 12.49
N ASN A 112 16.59 6.33 11.68
CA ASN A 112 16.62 4.87 11.61
C ASN A 112 15.25 4.17 11.46
N ARG A 113 14.22 4.87 10.95
CA ARG A 113 12.88 4.27 10.74
C ARG A 113 12.67 3.74 9.33
N GLY A 114 12.41 2.44 9.25
CA GLY A 114 11.86 1.76 8.07
C GLY A 114 10.39 1.36 8.28
N LEU A 115 9.81 0.69 7.29
CA LEU A 115 8.46 0.13 7.35
C LEU A 115 8.52 -1.35 6.99
N ASP A 116 8.17 -2.22 7.95
CA ASP A 116 8.25 -3.68 7.84
C ASP A 116 9.58 -4.16 7.23
N ARG A 117 9.57 -4.51 5.94
CA ARG A 117 10.74 -5.04 5.20
C ARG A 117 11.54 -3.98 4.46
N ILE A 118 11.03 -2.75 4.40
CA ILE A 118 11.66 -1.63 3.69
C ILE A 118 12.52 -0.82 4.67
N PRO A 119 13.83 -0.68 4.42
CA PRO A 119 14.73 -0.03 5.35
C PRO A 119 14.69 1.51 5.21
N PRO A 120 15.22 2.26 6.20
CA PRO A 120 15.14 3.72 6.23
C PRO A 120 15.71 4.42 4.98
N GLU A 121 16.72 3.83 4.34
CA GLU A 121 17.39 4.38 3.15
C GLU A 121 16.44 4.54 1.97
N ALA A 122 15.35 3.75 1.91
CA ALA A 122 14.35 3.85 0.87
C ALA A 122 13.67 5.24 0.84
N GLY A 123 13.56 5.91 1.99
CA GLY A 123 13.01 7.27 2.05
C GLY A 123 13.92 8.34 1.44
N LEU A 124 15.21 8.05 1.26
CA LEU A 124 16.18 8.97 0.65
C LEU A 124 16.54 8.56 -0.78
N LYS A 125 16.62 7.26 -1.06
CA LYS A 125 17.06 6.67 -2.33
C LYS A 125 16.10 5.56 -2.77
N PRO A 126 14.85 5.90 -3.16
CA PRO A 126 13.80 4.91 -3.35
C PRO A 126 14.02 3.98 -4.56
N ASN A 127 14.79 4.43 -5.55
CA ASN A 127 14.96 3.73 -6.84
C ASN A 127 15.44 2.28 -6.69
N ALA A 128 16.29 1.99 -5.70
CA ALA A 128 16.80 0.65 -5.45
C ALA A 128 15.78 -0.29 -4.78
N PHE A 129 14.66 0.25 -4.29
CA PHE A 129 13.70 -0.45 -3.44
C PHE A 129 12.36 -0.71 -4.13
N TRP A 130 12.04 -0.03 -5.24
CA TRP A 130 10.86 -0.39 -6.03
C TRP A 130 10.92 -1.85 -6.50
N ARG A 131 9.81 -2.56 -6.41
CA ARG A 131 9.65 -3.98 -6.78
C ARG A 131 8.86 -4.15 -8.07
N HIS A 132 7.79 -3.38 -8.23
CA HIS A 132 6.97 -3.39 -9.45
C HIS A 132 6.95 -2.02 -10.13
N CYS A 133 6.92 -0.95 -9.34
CA CYS A 133 6.92 0.42 -9.83
C CYS A 133 8.26 0.88 -10.40
N GLN A 134 8.20 1.89 -11.26
CA GLN A 134 9.38 2.51 -11.89
C GLN A 134 9.70 3.90 -11.31
N GLY A 135 8.92 4.35 -10.32
CA GLY A 135 9.09 5.67 -9.74
C GLY A 135 8.01 6.03 -8.73
N PHE A 136 8.18 7.20 -8.11
CA PHE A 136 7.38 7.63 -6.97
C PHE A 136 5.88 7.75 -7.27
N THR A 137 5.49 8.31 -8.42
CA THR A 137 4.07 8.47 -8.75
C THR A 137 3.36 7.12 -8.93
N CYS A 138 4.05 6.11 -9.46
CA CYS A 138 3.52 4.73 -9.49
C CYS A 138 3.34 4.18 -8.08
N GLY A 139 4.34 4.35 -7.21
CA GLY A 139 4.26 3.90 -5.82
C GLY A 139 3.15 4.60 -5.06
N LEU A 140 2.94 5.90 -5.31
CA LEU A 140 1.90 6.69 -4.66
C LEU A 140 0.49 6.25 -5.08
N TRP A 141 0.25 6.03 -6.38
CA TRP A 141 -1.03 5.46 -6.82
C TRP A 141 -1.24 4.05 -6.29
N THR A 142 -0.19 3.23 -6.23
CA THR A 142 -0.22 1.89 -5.64
C THR A 142 -0.64 1.97 -4.17
N LEU A 143 -0.08 2.89 -3.39
CA LEU A 143 -0.48 3.16 -2.02
C LEU A 143 -1.98 3.48 -1.91
N PHE A 144 -2.50 4.38 -2.74
CA PHE A 144 -3.92 4.76 -2.67
C PHE A 144 -4.85 3.59 -3.01
N HIS A 145 -4.52 2.78 -4.02
CA HIS A 145 -5.29 1.57 -4.36
C HIS A 145 -5.21 0.49 -3.28
N LEU A 146 -4.05 0.33 -2.63
CA LEU A 146 -3.91 -0.57 -1.47
C LEU A 146 -4.78 -0.14 -0.29
N LEU A 147 -4.76 1.16 0.06
CA LEU A 147 -5.59 1.70 1.14
C LEU A 147 -7.08 1.49 0.85
N SER A 148 -7.50 1.63 -0.41
CA SER A 148 -8.89 1.41 -0.80
C SER A 148 -9.37 -0.03 -0.61
N GLN A 149 -8.46 -1.01 -0.68
CA GLN A 149 -8.79 -2.41 -0.37
C GLN A 149 -8.67 -2.71 1.13
N ALA A 150 -7.68 -2.12 1.81
CA ALA A 150 -7.41 -2.38 3.22
C ALA A 150 -8.42 -1.74 4.18
N ALA A 151 -8.99 -0.58 3.83
CA ALA A 151 -9.97 0.14 4.65
C ALA A 151 -11.26 -0.66 4.93
N LYS A 152 -11.55 -1.72 4.15
CA LYS A 152 -12.70 -2.61 4.37
C LYS A 152 -12.70 -3.29 5.73
N SER A 153 -11.53 -3.38 6.36
CA SER A 153 -11.35 -3.98 7.69
C SER A 153 -11.63 -3.02 8.85
N THR A 154 -11.75 -1.72 8.58
CA THR A 154 -12.15 -0.73 9.58
C THR A 154 -13.66 -0.55 9.45
N SER A 155 -14.44 -0.96 10.46
CA SER A 155 -15.92 -0.87 10.48
C SER A 155 -16.42 0.59 10.59
N SER A 156 -15.81 1.52 9.86
CA SER A 156 -16.09 2.95 9.89
C SER A 156 -17.31 3.27 9.03
N GLU A 157 -18.28 3.97 9.62
CA GLU A 157 -19.49 4.46 8.95
C GLU A 157 -19.22 5.54 7.87
N SER A 158 -17.96 5.99 7.75
CA SER A 158 -17.53 6.95 6.74
C SER A 158 -16.26 6.49 6.01
N ALA A 159 -16.02 5.18 5.91
CA ALA A 159 -14.77 4.62 5.36
C ALA A 159 -14.46 5.11 3.93
N GLY A 160 -15.47 5.25 3.07
CA GLY A 160 -15.31 5.71 1.69
C GLY A 160 -14.94 7.19 1.61
N GLU A 161 -15.65 8.05 2.33
CA GLU A 161 -15.36 9.49 2.43
C GLU A 161 -13.99 9.73 3.08
N GLU A 162 -13.69 9.05 4.18
CA GLU A 162 -12.42 9.18 4.90
C GLU A 162 -11.23 8.84 4.01
N LEU A 163 -11.28 7.71 3.28
CA LEU A 163 -10.24 7.35 2.32
C LEU A 163 -9.98 8.46 1.31
N LEU A 164 -11.03 8.96 0.64
CA LEU A 164 -10.89 9.95 -0.41
C LEU A 164 -10.39 11.29 0.13
N LEU A 165 -10.86 11.71 1.31
CA LEU A 165 -10.39 12.94 1.95
C LEU A 165 -8.93 12.83 2.38
N ARG A 166 -8.49 11.68 2.89
CA ARG A 166 -7.08 11.45 3.24
C ARG A 166 -6.17 11.45 2.01
N VAL A 167 -6.60 10.86 0.91
CA VAL A 167 -5.88 10.95 -0.38
C VAL A 167 -5.82 12.41 -0.86
N ARG A 168 -6.93 13.14 -0.83
CA ARG A 168 -6.98 14.56 -1.21
C ARG A 168 -6.05 15.42 -0.36
N GLY A 169 -6.13 15.29 0.97
CA GLY A 169 -5.32 16.04 1.92
C GLY A 169 -3.83 15.75 1.76
N PHE A 170 -3.46 14.48 1.52
CA PHE A 170 -2.09 14.13 1.18
C PHE A 170 -1.62 14.83 -0.10
N VAL A 171 -2.43 14.78 -1.18
CA VAL A 171 -2.05 15.39 -2.47
C VAL A 171 -1.91 16.90 -2.35
N GLU A 172 -2.80 17.55 -1.59
CA GLU A 172 -2.74 18.99 -1.32
C GLU A 172 -1.45 19.40 -0.60
N ASN A 173 -1.06 18.64 0.42
CA ASN A 173 -0.02 19.09 1.35
C ASN A 173 1.37 18.49 1.08
N PHE A 174 1.45 17.26 0.59
CA PHE A 174 2.70 16.48 0.61
C PHE A 174 3.15 15.97 -0.77
N PHE A 175 2.41 16.30 -1.83
CA PHE A 175 2.78 15.93 -3.20
C PHE A 175 3.50 17.07 -3.93
N GLY A 176 4.75 16.83 -4.35
CA GLY A 176 5.65 17.86 -4.88
C GLY A 176 5.32 18.40 -6.27
N CYS A 177 4.60 17.65 -7.12
CA CYS A 177 4.25 18.14 -8.45
C CYS A 177 3.07 19.14 -8.36
N GLY A 178 3.37 20.44 -8.40
CA GLY A 178 2.35 21.50 -8.30
C GLY A 178 1.25 21.40 -9.37
N TYR A 179 1.65 21.28 -10.63
CA TYR A 179 0.73 21.08 -11.75
C TYR A 179 -0.16 19.84 -11.58
N CYS A 180 0.42 18.71 -11.19
CA CYS A 180 -0.32 17.48 -10.97
C CYS A 180 -1.31 17.61 -9.80
N ARG A 181 -0.90 18.29 -8.73
CA ARG A 181 -1.71 18.57 -7.54
C ARG A 181 -2.92 19.43 -7.90
N GLU A 182 -2.73 20.53 -8.62
CA GLU A 182 -3.83 21.41 -9.07
C GLU A 182 -4.88 20.61 -9.85
N HIS A 183 -4.46 19.84 -10.86
CA HIS A 183 -5.38 19.01 -11.64
C HIS A 183 -6.14 17.97 -10.80
N PHE A 184 -5.49 17.37 -9.80
CA PHE A 184 -6.15 16.41 -8.91
C PHE A 184 -7.17 17.11 -8.01
N LEU A 185 -6.82 18.25 -7.41
CA LEU A 185 -7.70 19.00 -6.53
C LEU A 185 -8.90 19.58 -7.29
N GLU A 186 -8.70 20.13 -8.48
CA GLU A 186 -9.80 20.60 -9.34
C GLU A 186 -10.78 19.46 -9.68
N ALA A 187 -10.25 18.29 -10.04
CA ALA A 187 -11.08 17.11 -10.31
C ALA A 187 -11.84 16.64 -9.06
N PHE A 188 -11.16 16.61 -7.90
CA PHE A 188 -11.76 16.18 -6.64
C PHE A 188 -12.85 17.17 -6.19
N ASP A 189 -12.52 18.45 -6.08
CA ASP A 189 -13.40 19.48 -5.54
C ASP A 189 -14.54 19.82 -6.52
N GLY A 190 -14.29 19.70 -7.83
CA GLY A 190 -15.29 19.84 -8.89
C GLY A 190 -16.20 18.62 -9.08
N CYS A 191 -16.21 17.66 -8.16
CA CYS A 191 -17.07 16.47 -8.22
C CYS A 191 -16.90 15.62 -9.49
N LYS A 192 -15.72 15.65 -10.13
CA LYS A 192 -15.47 14.90 -11.37
C LYS A 192 -15.71 13.41 -11.15
N LEU A 193 -16.22 12.72 -12.18
CA LEU A 193 -16.54 11.29 -12.14
C LEU A 193 -17.56 10.95 -11.03
N GLU A 194 -18.51 11.85 -10.78
CA GLU A 194 -19.63 11.65 -9.85
C GLU A 194 -19.19 11.41 -8.40
N ARG A 195 -17.99 11.86 -8.01
CA ARG A 195 -17.44 11.67 -6.66
C ARG A 195 -18.41 12.10 -5.56
N CYS A 196 -19.08 13.23 -5.75
CA CYS A 196 -19.97 13.83 -4.76
C CYS A 196 -21.30 13.08 -4.60
N SER A 197 -21.60 12.15 -5.51
CA SER A 197 -22.78 11.28 -5.42
C SER A 197 -22.52 10.02 -4.60
N LEU A 198 -21.26 9.76 -4.19
CA LEU A 198 -20.91 8.60 -3.37
C LEU A 198 -21.44 8.78 -1.94
N ALA A 199 -22.01 7.70 -1.39
CA ALA A 199 -22.33 7.64 0.03
C ALA A 199 -21.03 7.61 0.87
N LYS A 200 -21.10 8.09 2.10
CA LYS A 200 -19.93 8.23 2.98
C LYS A 200 -19.26 6.90 3.30
N ASP A 201 -20.07 5.85 3.41
CA ASP A 201 -19.66 4.47 3.68
C ASP A 201 -19.34 3.67 2.41
N ASP A 202 -19.57 4.21 1.19
CA ASP A 202 -19.36 3.49 -0.08
C ASP A 202 -17.87 3.40 -0.44
N LEU A 203 -17.17 2.50 0.26
CA LEU A 203 -15.76 2.24 0.03
C LEU A 203 -15.47 1.60 -1.34
N ASP A 204 -16.38 0.77 -1.85
CA ASP A 204 -16.25 0.20 -3.19
C ASP A 204 -16.40 1.30 -4.26
N GLY A 205 -17.31 2.26 -4.06
CA GLY A 205 -17.43 3.45 -4.89
C GLY A 205 -16.20 4.33 -4.83
N ALA A 206 -15.63 4.54 -3.65
CA ALA A 206 -14.37 5.27 -3.48
C ALA A 206 -13.20 4.59 -4.20
N ALA A 207 -13.06 3.27 -4.09
CA ALA A 207 -12.06 2.48 -4.81
C ALA A 207 -12.24 2.59 -6.33
N LEU A 208 -13.48 2.53 -6.82
CA LEU A 208 -13.78 2.72 -8.23
C LEU A 208 -13.52 4.14 -8.70
N TRP A 209 -13.81 5.16 -7.90
CA TRP A 209 -13.50 6.54 -8.23
C TRP A 209 -11.99 6.74 -8.38
N LEU A 210 -11.18 6.21 -7.46
CA LEU A 210 -9.72 6.23 -7.58
C LEU A 210 -9.25 5.54 -8.87
N TRP A 211 -9.83 4.38 -9.20
CA TRP A 211 -9.51 3.64 -10.43
C TRP A 211 -9.87 4.43 -11.69
N LYS A 212 -11.07 5.02 -11.75
CA LYS A 212 -11.50 5.88 -12.86
C LYS A 212 -10.58 7.10 -12.98
N MET A 213 -10.28 7.74 -11.86
CA MET A 213 -9.45 8.95 -11.82
C MET A 213 -8.02 8.64 -12.29
N HIS A 214 -7.44 7.52 -11.85
CA HIS A 214 -6.10 7.11 -12.27
C HIS A 214 -6.03 6.81 -13.78
N ASN A 215 -7.04 6.12 -14.32
CA ASN A 215 -7.13 5.89 -15.76
C ASN A 215 -7.34 7.18 -16.56
N ASP A 216 -8.10 8.14 -16.02
CA ASP A 216 -8.31 9.44 -16.65
C ASP A 216 -7.03 10.28 -16.67
N VAL A 217 -6.30 10.32 -15.55
CA VAL A 217 -4.97 10.96 -15.47
C VAL A 217 -4.00 10.31 -16.44
N THR A 218 -3.98 8.99 -16.54
CA THR A 218 -3.11 8.25 -17.46
C THR A 218 -3.35 8.66 -18.91
N LEU A 219 -4.62 8.78 -19.31
CA LEU A 219 -5.01 9.22 -20.64
C LEU A 219 -4.68 10.69 -20.89
N ARG A 220 -4.94 11.57 -19.92
CA ARG A 220 -4.62 13.01 -20.02
C ARG A 220 -3.11 13.22 -20.19
N VAL A 221 -2.31 12.67 -19.29
CA VAL A 221 -0.83 12.79 -19.33
C VAL A 221 -0.29 12.21 -20.64
N ALA A 222 -0.85 11.09 -21.13
CA ALA A 222 -0.45 10.56 -22.43
C ALA A 222 -0.66 11.55 -23.59
N LYS A 223 -1.79 12.26 -23.59
CA LYS A 223 -2.09 13.27 -24.60
C LYS A 223 -1.20 14.50 -24.46
N GLU A 224 -0.99 14.99 -23.25
CA GLU A 224 -0.16 16.17 -22.96
C GLU A 224 1.30 15.94 -23.35
N ASP A 225 1.83 14.73 -23.09
CA ASP A 225 3.21 14.37 -23.43
C ASP A 225 3.38 13.96 -24.91
N GLY A 226 2.31 13.94 -25.71
CA GLY A 226 2.35 13.51 -27.12
C GLY A 226 2.74 12.04 -27.31
N ARG A 227 2.55 11.20 -26.29
CA ARG A 227 2.87 9.76 -26.31
C ARG A 227 1.65 8.94 -26.73
N GLU A 228 1.89 7.67 -27.10
CA GLU A 228 0.81 6.75 -27.41
C GLU A 228 -0.14 6.60 -26.21
N ILE A 229 -1.45 6.69 -26.45
CA ILE A 229 -2.47 6.55 -25.41
C ILE A 229 -2.49 5.08 -24.99
N PRO A 230 -2.12 4.75 -23.74
CA PRO A 230 -2.15 3.36 -23.28
C PRO A 230 -3.60 2.86 -23.22
N SER A 231 -3.77 1.54 -23.35
CA SER A 231 -5.04 0.91 -22.99
C SER A 231 -5.38 1.23 -21.53
N PRO A 232 -6.66 1.51 -21.21
CA PRO A 232 -7.05 1.68 -19.82
C PRO A 232 -6.76 0.39 -19.05
N TRP A 233 -6.41 0.55 -17.79
CA TRP A 233 -6.09 -0.54 -16.88
C TRP A 233 -7.34 -1.01 -16.14
N PRO A 234 -7.56 -2.33 -15.96
CA PRO A 234 -6.81 -3.41 -16.59
C PRO A 234 -7.05 -3.43 -18.10
N SER A 235 -6.10 -3.95 -18.87
CA SER A 235 -6.34 -4.13 -20.30
C SER A 235 -7.43 -5.19 -20.54
N ALA A 236 -8.11 -5.20 -21.70
CA ALA A 236 -9.04 -6.29 -22.02
C ALA A 236 -8.34 -7.65 -22.15
N GLU A 237 -7.03 -7.66 -22.45
CA GLU A 237 -6.20 -8.87 -22.41
C GLU A 237 -6.02 -9.39 -20.97
N ASP A 238 -5.93 -8.48 -19.99
CA ASP A 238 -5.76 -8.84 -18.58
C ASP A 238 -7.09 -9.19 -17.89
N CYS A 239 -8.18 -8.56 -18.31
CA CYS A 239 -9.52 -8.77 -17.76
C CYS A 239 -10.59 -8.47 -18.81
N GLU A 240 -10.89 -9.43 -19.67
CA GLU A 240 -11.95 -9.29 -20.69
C GLU A 240 -13.30 -9.03 -20.04
N GLU A 241 -13.61 -9.76 -18.97
CA GLU A 241 -14.88 -9.66 -18.24
C GLU A 241 -15.10 -8.30 -17.56
N CYS A 242 -14.03 -7.54 -17.33
CA CYS A 242 -14.09 -6.21 -16.75
C CYS A 242 -14.74 -5.19 -17.68
N TRP A 243 -14.67 -5.38 -18.99
CA TRP A 243 -15.09 -4.36 -19.97
C TRP A 243 -16.41 -4.73 -20.64
N ILE A 244 -17.23 -3.70 -20.87
CA ILE A 244 -18.34 -3.73 -21.82
C ILE A 244 -17.87 -3.07 -23.12
N CYS A 245 -17.19 -1.92 -23.00
CA CYS A 245 -16.56 -1.20 -24.10
C CYS A 245 -15.26 -0.53 -23.66
N GLN A 246 -14.12 -1.21 -23.83
CA GLN A 246 -12.82 -0.64 -23.48
C GLN A 246 -12.45 0.57 -24.35
N ASP A 247 -12.76 0.52 -25.64
CA ASP A 247 -12.45 1.61 -26.58
C ASP A 247 -13.27 2.88 -26.33
N CYS A 248 -14.43 2.77 -25.66
CA CYS A 248 -15.22 3.91 -25.24
C CYS A 248 -14.41 4.79 -24.27
N TRP A 249 -13.62 4.18 -23.39
CA TRP A 249 -12.69 4.91 -22.50
C TRP A 249 -11.64 5.68 -23.28
N LYS A 250 -11.03 5.07 -24.30
CA LYS A 250 -10.03 5.75 -25.16
C LYS A 250 -10.62 6.96 -25.89
N LYS A 251 -11.90 6.87 -26.27
CA LYS A 251 -12.67 7.95 -26.89
C LYS A 251 -13.14 9.03 -25.92
N GLY A 252 -12.87 8.87 -24.62
CA GLY A 252 -13.17 9.86 -23.58
C GLY A 252 -14.44 9.58 -22.77
N SER A 253 -15.13 8.48 -23.02
CA SER A 253 -16.25 8.05 -22.16
C SER A 253 -15.72 7.64 -20.78
N ARG A 254 -16.51 7.94 -19.75
CA ARG A 254 -16.24 7.61 -18.34
C ARG A 254 -17.48 7.04 -17.66
N SER A 255 -18.39 6.48 -18.47
CA SER A 255 -19.69 5.97 -18.01
C SER A 255 -19.50 4.68 -17.23
N ASP A 256 -20.37 4.45 -16.24
CA ASP A 256 -20.50 3.14 -15.59
C ASP A 256 -20.98 2.05 -16.56
N ASP A 257 -21.52 2.43 -17.72
CA ASP A 257 -21.94 1.48 -18.76
C ASP A 257 -20.77 0.93 -19.61
N ASP A 258 -19.56 1.49 -19.46
CA ASP A 258 -18.39 1.07 -20.24
C ASP A 258 -17.68 -0.17 -19.65
N PHE A 259 -17.96 -0.51 -18.39
CA PHE A 259 -17.27 -1.58 -17.65
C PHE A 259 -18.21 -2.25 -16.64
N LYS A 260 -17.86 -3.46 -16.20
CA LYS A 260 -18.60 -4.18 -15.17
C LYS A 260 -18.02 -3.86 -13.79
N ARG A 261 -18.71 -3.03 -13.01
CA ARG A 261 -18.33 -2.63 -11.63
C ARG A 261 -17.81 -3.77 -10.77
N ALA A 262 -18.55 -4.88 -10.69
CA ALA A 262 -18.17 -6.03 -9.86
C ALA A 262 -16.85 -6.69 -10.31
N ALA A 263 -16.61 -6.80 -11.62
CA ALA A 263 -15.39 -7.40 -12.16
C ALA A 263 -14.17 -6.49 -11.92
N ILE A 264 -14.30 -5.18 -12.10
CA ILE A 264 -13.23 -4.23 -11.76
C ILE A 264 -12.88 -4.29 -10.26
N LEU A 265 -13.88 -4.31 -9.39
CA LEU A 265 -13.66 -4.42 -7.94
C LEU A 265 -12.99 -5.75 -7.55
N ALA A 266 -13.36 -6.85 -8.21
CA ALA A 266 -12.69 -8.14 -8.03
C ALA A 266 -11.23 -8.08 -8.49
N TYR A 267 -10.96 -7.46 -9.63
CA TYR A 267 -9.61 -7.27 -10.16
C TYR A 267 -8.73 -6.40 -9.23
N LEU A 268 -9.26 -5.27 -8.75
CA LEU A 268 -8.58 -4.41 -7.78
C LEU A 268 -8.23 -5.18 -6.50
N ARG A 269 -9.17 -5.98 -5.98
CA ARG A 269 -8.92 -6.82 -4.81
C ARG A 269 -7.83 -7.86 -5.08
N GLN A 270 -7.82 -8.47 -6.27
CA GLN A 270 -6.80 -9.45 -6.63
C GLN A 270 -5.39 -8.85 -6.76
N GLU A 271 -5.28 -7.62 -7.24
CA GLU A 271 -3.98 -6.94 -7.38
C GLU A 271 -3.48 -6.34 -6.06
N PHE A 272 -4.37 -5.76 -5.26
CA PHE A 272 -4.00 -4.93 -4.11
C PHE A 272 -4.44 -5.48 -2.74
N SER A 273 -4.80 -6.76 -2.64
CA SER A 273 -5.14 -7.38 -1.36
C SER A 273 -4.60 -8.80 -1.28
N SER A 274 -4.17 -9.19 -0.08
CA SER A 274 -3.85 -10.57 0.28
C SER A 274 -4.66 -10.98 1.51
N PRO A 275 -5.23 -12.20 1.54
CA PRO A 275 -5.88 -12.74 2.74
C PRO A 275 -4.98 -12.73 3.98
N GLU A 276 -3.67 -12.90 3.80
CA GLU A 276 -2.69 -12.96 4.89
C GLU A 276 -2.66 -11.67 5.73
N TRP A 277 -2.94 -10.52 5.12
CA TRP A 277 -2.93 -9.22 5.80
C TRP A 277 -4.16 -8.99 6.68
N HIS A 278 -5.27 -9.66 6.36
CA HIS A 278 -6.48 -9.62 7.19
C HIS A 278 -6.35 -10.52 8.42
N GLU A 279 -5.71 -11.68 8.26
CA GLU A 279 -5.49 -12.63 9.36
C GLU A 279 -4.53 -12.05 10.41
N GLU A 280 -3.45 -11.38 10.01
CA GLU A 280 -2.47 -10.81 10.95
C GLU A 280 -3.13 -9.83 11.95
N ARG A 281 -4.15 -9.08 11.53
CA ARG A 281 -4.92 -8.21 12.44
C ARG A 281 -5.82 -9.00 13.39
N HIS A 282 -6.53 -10.01 12.90
CA HIS A 282 -7.43 -10.83 13.72
C HIS A 282 -6.71 -11.63 14.82
N TRP A 283 -5.51 -12.17 14.54
CA TRP A 283 -4.73 -12.88 15.54
C TRP A 283 -4.24 -12.00 16.70
N LEU A 284 -4.12 -10.69 16.46
CA LEU A 284 -3.55 -9.72 17.41
C LEU A 284 -4.59 -8.84 18.09
N SER A 285 -5.77 -8.65 17.49
CA SER A 285 -6.92 -7.99 18.11
C SER A 285 -7.64 -8.87 19.14
N GLY A 286 -7.27 -10.16 19.27
CA GLY A 286 -7.85 -11.09 20.24
C GLY A 286 -9.26 -11.56 19.89
N ASP A 287 -9.79 -11.19 18.72
CA ASP A 287 -11.10 -11.60 18.23
C ASP A 287 -11.06 -13.03 17.66
N PHE A 288 -10.93 -14.00 18.55
CA PHE A 288 -11.28 -15.38 18.24
C PHE A 288 -12.79 -15.54 18.27
N SER A 289 -13.45 -15.34 17.13
CA SER A 289 -14.74 -16.02 16.94
C SER A 289 -14.45 -17.53 16.90
N ALA A 290 -14.84 -18.22 17.96
CA ALA A 290 -14.59 -19.62 18.23
C ALA A 290 -15.32 -20.56 17.24
N ASN A 291 -15.05 -20.46 15.94
CA ASN A 291 -15.72 -21.28 14.93
C ASN A 291 -14.82 -21.88 13.84
N ARG A 292 -13.50 -21.91 14.07
CA ARG A 292 -12.63 -22.92 13.45
C ARG A 292 -11.71 -23.51 14.49
N ALA A 293 -12.23 -24.49 15.22
CA ALA A 293 -11.39 -25.41 15.97
C ALA A 293 -10.40 -26.05 14.97
N MET A 294 -9.11 -25.75 15.11
CA MET A 294 -8.10 -26.71 14.70
C MET A 294 -8.46 -28.03 15.38
N PRO A 295 -8.56 -29.17 14.65
CA PRO A 295 -8.87 -30.42 15.30
C PRO A 295 -7.75 -30.69 16.32
N LEU A 296 -8.13 -30.87 17.59
CA LEU A 296 -7.24 -31.20 18.72
C LEU A 296 -6.28 -32.38 18.40
N ALA A 297 -6.60 -33.18 17.39
CA ALA A 297 -5.74 -34.21 16.82
C ALA A 297 -4.41 -33.68 16.24
N ALA A 298 -4.39 -32.49 15.61
CA ALA A 298 -3.19 -31.93 14.98
C ALA A 298 -2.18 -31.40 16.02
N VAL A 299 -2.67 -30.78 17.09
CA VAL A 299 -1.83 -30.30 18.20
C VAL A 299 -1.26 -31.48 19.00
N SER A 300 -2.05 -32.54 19.19
CA SER A 300 -1.61 -33.76 19.85
C SER A 300 -0.55 -34.52 19.04
N ALA A 301 -0.69 -34.55 17.70
CA ALA A 301 0.29 -35.20 16.82
C ALA A 301 1.64 -34.47 16.81
N LEU A 302 1.64 -33.14 16.85
CA LEU A 302 2.87 -32.33 16.93
C LEU A 302 3.60 -32.49 18.28
N LEU A 303 2.86 -32.57 19.38
CA LEU A 303 3.43 -32.80 20.71
C LEU A 303 3.99 -34.22 20.86
N LEU A 304 3.32 -35.23 20.30
CA LEU A 304 3.80 -36.61 20.28
C LEU A 304 5.04 -36.77 19.39
N ALA A 305 5.09 -36.10 18.24
CA ALA A 305 6.28 -36.10 17.37
C ALA A 305 7.49 -35.44 18.06
N ALA A 306 7.28 -34.32 18.75
CA ALA A 306 8.33 -33.64 19.51
C ALA A 306 8.85 -34.48 20.70
N ALA A 307 7.96 -35.22 21.38
CA ALA A 307 8.34 -36.15 22.44
C ALA A 307 9.14 -37.36 21.90
N ALA A 308 8.72 -37.94 20.77
CA ALA A 308 9.43 -39.05 20.12
C ALA A 308 10.84 -38.63 19.64
N LEU A 309 11.00 -37.43 19.09
CA LEU A 309 12.30 -36.87 18.69
C LEU A 309 13.23 -36.60 19.89
N ARG A 310 12.69 -36.23 21.05
CA ARG A 310 13.48 -36.09 22.30
C ARG A 310 13.91 -37.44 22.86
N CYS A 311 13.05 -38.45 22.83
CA CYS A 311 13.41 -39.81 23.27
C CYS A 311 14.48 -40.45 22.35
N LEU A 312 14.38 -40.26 21.03
CA LEU A 312 15.38 -40.75 20.07
C LEU A 312 16.75 -40.06 20.21
N ARG A 313 16.79 -38.80 20.66
CA ARG A 313 18.04 -38.09 21.00
C ARG A 313 18.63 -38.53 22.33
N SER A 314 17.80 -38.86 23.32
CA SER A 314 18.27 -39.34 24.63
C SER A 314 18.82 -40.78 24.57
N GLY A 315 18.23 -41.66 23.76
CA GLY A 315 18.65 -43.06 23.63
C GLY A 315 19.95 -43.28 22.83
N ARG A 316 20.43 -42.29 22.06
CA ARG A 316 21.74 -42.37 21.37
C ARG A 316 22.93 -41.92 22.21
N GLY A 317 22.70 -41.47 23.45
CA GLY A 317 23.76 -40.93 24.33
C GLY A 317 24.41 -41.96 25.26
N GLU A 318 23.80 -43.13 25.49
CA GLU A 318 24.29 -44.09 26.48
C GLU A 318 25.02 -45.32 25.91
N ASP A 319 24.97 -45.57 24.58
CA ASP A 319 25.65 -46.72 23.95
C ASP A 319 27.08 -46.43 23.43
N ALA A 320 27.60 -45.21 23.62
CA ALA A 320 28.93 -44.81 23.12
C ALA A 320 30.02 -44.68 24.20
N ARG A 321 29.84 -45.33 25.36
CA ARG A 321 30.83 -45.26 26.46
C ARG A 321 31.05 -46.63 27.11
N GLY A 322 31.52 -47.60 26.33
CA GLY A 322 31.86 -48.91 26.88
C GLY A 322 32.34 -49.93 25.87
N LYS A 323 33.50 -49.69 25.22
CA LYS A 323 34.45 -50.72 24.76
C LYS A 323 35.67 -50.05 24.13
N ASP A 324 36.83 -50.52 24.57
CA ASP A 324 38.18 -50.38 23.99
C ASP A 324 39.21 -49.70 24.90
N ALA A 325 39.57 -50.44 25.95
CA ALA A 325 40.92 -50.43 26.53
C ALA A 325 41.14 -51.76 27.25
N LYS A 326 41.56 -52.80 26.51
CA LYS A 326 42.27 -53.95 27.06
C LYS A 326 43.08 -54.72 26.00
N ASP A 327 44.36 -54.85 26.33
CA ASP A 327 45.34 -55.88 25.99
C ASP A 327 46.11 -55.86 24.66
N SER A 328 47.45 -55.81 24.87
CA SER A 328 48.60 -56.23 24.05
C SER A 328 49.22 -55.23 23.08
#